data_AF-A0A286P3H5-F1
#
_entry.id   AF-A0A286P3H5-F1
#
_cell.length_a   1.000
_cell.length_b   1.000
_cell.length_c   1.000
_cell.angle_alpha   90.00
_cell.angle_beta   90.00
_cell.angle_gamma   90.00
#
_symmetry.space_group_name_H-M   'P 1'
#
loop_
_entity.id
_entity.type
_entity.pdbx_description
1 polymer ?
#
loop_
_entity_poly.entity_id
_entity_poly.type
_entity_poly.pdbx_seq_one_letter_code
_entity_poly.pdbx_strand_id
1 'polypeptide(L)'
;MFRSLILSIAILIYSCSNSNNQNTLVLSYSDFGPQVIASEIIGMEWWQWQSHGESRPTKYDIKVVIYNKIDIANVKKLYPVLEKQNQDYRYLEKYTALKYLDEKIKENTIEKVTNTLIKTRDKIKSTFNE
;
A
#
# COMPACT_ATOMS: atom_id res chain seq x y z
N MET A 1 -37.71 52.48 -22.86
CA MET A 1 -37.77 51.02 -23.08
C MET A 1 -36.52 50.43 -22.41
N PHE A 2 -36.51 50.19 -21.11
CA PHE A 2 -36.93 48.97 -20.40
C PHE A 2 -36.35 47.66 -20.96
N ARG A 3 -35.62 46.95 -20.06
CA ARG A 3 -35.20 45.53 -20.07
C ARG A 3 -33.88 45.26 -20.82
N SER A 4 -32.84 44.66 -20.25
CA SER A 4 -32.80 43.66 -19.19
C SER A 4 -31.52 43.73 -18.35
N LEU A 5 -31.73 43.73 -17.04
CA LEU A 5 -30.79 43.39 -15.98
C LEU A 5 -30.73 41.85 -15.91
N ILE A 6 -29.58 41.23 -16.18
CA ILE A 6 -29.26 39.83 -15.84
C ILE A 6 -27.77 39.86 -15.45
N LEU A 7 -27.42 40.15 -14.20
CA LEU A 7 -27.35 39.20 -13.07
C LEU A 7 -26.66 37.88 -13.44
N SER A 8 -25.34 37.89 -13.50
CA SER A 8 -24.52 36.66 -13.47
C SER A 8 -23.70 36.63 -12.19
N ILE A 9 -24.39 36.32 -11.09
CA ILE A 9 -23.80 35.78 -9.86
C ILE A 9 -23.99 34.25 -9.92
N ALA A 10 -22.90 33.52 -10.08
CA ALA A 10 -22.73 32.10 -9.70
C ALA A 10 -21.22 31.80 -9.84
N ILE A 11 -20.40 32.00 -8.81
CA ILE A 11 -20.07 31.02 -7.76
C ILE A 11 -19.88 29.61 -8.35
N LEU A 12 -18.63 29.26 -8.67
CA LEU A 12 -18.12 27.91 -8.46
C LEU A 12 -16.77 28.03 -7.75
N ILE A 13 -16.88 28.19 -6.44
CA ILE A 13 -15.81 27.91 -5.49
C ILE A 13 -15.44 26.44 -5.73
N TYR A 14 -14.31 26.22 -6.40
CA TYR A 14 -13.65 24.91 -6.46
C TYR A 14 -13.09 24.61 -5.06
N SER A 15 -13.98 24.30 -4.12
CA SER A 15 -13.58 23.56 -2.93
C SER A 15 -13.39 22.11 -3.37
N CYS A 16 -12.20 21.79 -3.87
CA CYS A 16 -11.69 20.45 -3.72
C CYS A 16 -11.62 20.19 -2.21
N SER A 17 -12.67 19.57 -1.67
CA SER A 17 -12.60 18.83 -0.43
C SER A 17 -11.52 17.77 -0.66
N ASN A 18 -10.28 18.08 -0.28
CA ASN A 18 -9.17 17.15 -0.27
C ASN A 18 -9.38 16.22 0.93
N SER A 19 -10.52 15.52 0.96
CA SER A 19 -10.73 14.40 1.87
C SER A 19 -9.76 13.33 1.38
N ASN A 20 -8.59 13.31 1.98
CA ASN A 20 -7.48 12.42 1.67
C ASN A 20 -7.83 10.99 2.16
N ASN A 21 -8.97 10.46 1.73
CA ASN A 21 -9.38 9.08 1.92
C ASN A 21 -8.59 8.25 0.92
N GLN A 22 -7.30 8.06 1.21
CA GLN A 22 -6.52 7.08 0.49
C GLN A 22 -7.05 5.70 0.88
N ASN A 23 -7.53 4.95 -0.11
CA ASN A 23 -8.01 3.58 0.11
C ASN A 23 -6.90 2.55 -0.10
N THR A 24 -5.74 2.98 -0.61
CA THR A 24 -4.58 2.13 -0.85
C THR A 24 -3.27 2.85 -0.49
N LEU A 25 -2.26 2.07 -0.12
CA LEU A 25 -0.88 2.51 0.11
C LEU A 25 0.06 1.47 -0.53
N VAL A 26 1.02 1.93 -1.33
CA VAL A 26 2.02 1.04 -1.94
C VAL A 26 3.33 1.13 -1.16
N LEU A 27 3.84 -0.04 -0.75
CA LEU A 27 5.06 -0.23 0.00
C LEU A 27 6.03 -1.12 -0.77
N SER A 28 7.31 -1.10 -0.40
CA SER A 28 8.26 -2.10 -0.90
C SER A 28 8.14 -3.39 -0.08
N TYR A 29 8.58 -4.51 -0.67
CA TYR A 29 8.71 -5.77 0.06
C TYR A 29 9.52 -5.61 1.37
N SER A 30 10.65 -4.89 1.30
CA SER A 30 11.56 -4.66 2.43
C SER A 30 10.96 -3.85 3.58
N ASP A 31 9.85 -3.12 3.35
CA ASP A 31 9.15 -2.40 4.42
C ASP A 31 8.57 -3.38 5.46
N PHE A 32 8.38 -4.66 5.10
CA PHE A 32 7.95 -5.74 6.00
C PHE A 32 9.12 -6.48 6.68
N GLY A 33 10.33 -5.96 6.56
CA GLY A 33 11.54 -6.51 7.19
C GLY A 33 12.28 -7.52 6.30
N PRO A 34 13.23 -8.28 6.88
CA PRO A 34 13.98 -9.29 6.14
C PRO A 34 13.06 -10.43 5.66
N GLN A 35 13.50 -11.15 4.62
CA GLN A 35 12.80 -12.28 4.00
C GLN A 35 12.15 -13.24 5.02
N VAL A 36 12.87 -13.64 6.06
CA VAL A 36 12.39 -14.59 7.08
C VAL A 36 11.17 -14.10 7.87
N ILE A 37 10.97 -12.79 7.94
CA ILE A 37 9.77 -12.17 8.57
C ILE A 37 8.75 -11.88 7.48
N ALA A 38 9.13 -11.08 6.47
CA ALA A 38 8.21 -10.63 5.42
C ALA A 38 7.47 -11.79 4.73
N SER A 39 8.16 -12.90 4.47
CA SER A 39 7.58 -14.04 3.76
C SER A 39 6.42 -14.72 4.48
N GLU A 40 6.29 -14.57 5.79
CA GLU A 40 5.18 -15.14 6.57
C GLU A 40 3.82 -14.53 6.18
N ILE A 41 3.81 -13.27 5.73
CA ILE A 41 2.56 -12.54 5.43
C ILE A 41 2.43 -12.14 3.97
N ILE A 42 3.54 -11.82 3.31
CA ILE A 42 3.53 -11.39 1.91
C ILE A 42 4.19 -12.41 0.99
N GLY A 43 4.61 -13.59 1.44
CA GLY A 43 5.25 -14.62 0.61
C GLY A 43 6.69 -14.27 0.21
N MET A 44 7.38 -15.13 -0.54
CA MET A 44 8.83 -15.04 -0.78
C MET A 44 9.26 -13.83 -1.64
N GLU A 45 10.45 -13.24 -1.42
CA GLU A 45 11.07 -12.17 -2.24
C GLU A 45 11.56 -12.64 -3.64
N TRP A 46 10.72 -13.36 -4.37
CA TRP A 46 10.85 -13.62 -5.81
C TRP A 46 9.48 -13.49 -6.46
N TRP A 47 9.41 -13.45 -7.80
CA TRP A 47 8.15 -13.25 -8.49
C TRP A 47 7.10 -14.30 -8.11
N GLN A 48 5.88 -13.85 -7.84
CA GLN A 48 4.80 -14.73 -7.35
C GLN A 48 4.37 -15.84 -8.34
N TRP A 49 4.74 -15.71 -9.62
CA TRP A 49 4.51 -16.73 -10.66
C TRP A 49 5.67 -17.75 -10.78
N GLN A 50 6.79 -17.53 -10.09
CA GLN A 50 7.91 -18.47 -10.06
C GLN A 50 7.78 -19.44 -8.89
N SER A 51 8.18 -20.70 -9.11
CA SER A 51 8.22 -21.73 -8.07
C SER A 51 9.40 -21.56 -7.11
N HIS A 52 10.46 -20.89 -7.53
CA HIS A 52 11.66 -20.59 -6.75
C HIS A 52 12.32 -19.31 -7.27
N GLY A 53 13.16 -18.69 -6.44
CA GLY A 53 14.02 -17.59 -6.88
C GLY A 53 15.14 -18.08 -7.81
N GLU A 54 15.73 -17.15 -8.53
CA GLU A 54 16.94 -17.38 -9.33
C GLU A 54 18.13 -17.82 -8.47
N SER A 55 19.01 -18.65 -9.05
CA SER A 55 20.22 -19.13 -8.36
C SER A 55 21.26 -18.04 -8.11
N ARG A 56 21.14 -16.90 -8.82
CA ARG A 56 21.98 -15.72 -8.60
C ARG A 56 21.22 -14.70 -7.76
N PRO A 57 21.91 -13.89 -6.94
CA PRO A 57 21.27 -12.78 -6.25
C PRO A 57 20.62 -11.82 -7.24
N THR A 58 19.29 -11.85 -7.28
CA THR A 58 18.47 -10.99 -8.13
C THR A 58 17.55 -10.18 -7.23
N LYS A 59 17.43 -8.89 -7.54
CA LYS A 59 16.49 -8.00 -6.84
C LYS A 59 15.18 -7.98 -7.61
N TYR A 60 14.12 -8.43 -6.97
CA TYR A 60 12.77 -8.44 -7.52
C TYR A 60 12.06 -7.15 -7.10
N ASP A 61 11.46 -6.44 -8.06
CA ASP A 61 10.68 -5.23 -7.77
C ASP A 61 9.26 -5.57 -7.33
N ILE A 62 9.16 -6.16 -6.14
CA ILE A 62 7.88 -6.55 -5.53
C ILE A 62 7.32 -5.37 -4.74
N LYS A 63 6.06 -5.04 -5.02
CA LYS A 63 5.31 -4.01 -4.32
C LYS A 63 4.19 -4.62 -3.48
N VAL A 64 3.96 -4.07 -2.31
CA VAL A 64 2.87 -4.50 -1.42
C VAL A 64 1.83 -3.38 -1.36
N VAL A 65 0.62 -3.68 -1.81
CA VAL A 65 -0.54 -2.80 -1.76
C VAL A 65 -1.32 -3.07 -0.49
N ILE A 66 -1.24 -2.15 0.46
CA ILE A 66 -2.11 -2.11 1.62
C ILE A 66 -3.41 -1.47 1.21
N TYR A 67 -4.54 -2.13 1.47
CA TYR A 67 -5.85 -1.60 1.10
C TYR A 67 -6.81 -1.53 2.29
N ASN A 68 -7.69 -0.54 2.26
CA ASN A 68 -8.65 -0.24 3.31
C ASN A 68 -9.96 0.22 2.68
N LYS A 69 -11.09 -0.35 3.13
CA LYS A 69 -12.45 0.04 2.69
C LYS A 69 -12.67 0.03 1.16
N ILE A 70 -11.92 -0.82 0.45
CA ILE A 70 -12.07 -1.08 -0.99
C ILE A 70 -12.04 -2.59 -1.22
N ASP A 71 -12.87 -3.07 -2.14
CA ASP A 71 -12.90 -4.48 -2.52
C ASP A 71 -11.61 -4.91 -3.24
N ILE A 72 -11.13 -6.11 -2.92
CA ILE A 72 -9.87 -6.64 -3.46
C ILE A 72 -9.90 -6.79 -4.99
N ALA A 73 -11.05 -7.06 -5.61
CA ALA A 73 -11.13 -7.13 -7.07
C ALA A 73 -10.88 -5.77 -7.70
N ASN A 74 -11.32 -4.67 -7.06
CA ASN A 74 -11.00 -3.32 -7.52
C ASN A 74 -9.54 -2.96 -7.28
N VAL A 75 -8.95 -3.40 -6.16
CA VAL A 75 -7.50 -3.23 -5.91
C VAL A 75 -6.69 -3.93 -7.00
N LYS A 76 -7.02 -5.18 -7.34
CA LYS A 76 -6.34 -5.96 -8.40
C LYS A 76 -6.50 -5.34 -9.80
N LYS A 77 -7.58 -4.60 -10.07
CA LYS A 77 -7.73 -3.84 -11.31
C LYS A 77 -6.81 -2.62 -11.36
N LEU A 78 -6.61 -1.94 -10.23
CA LEU A 78 -5.74 -0.77 -10.12
C LEU A 78 -4.25 -1.16 -10.10
N TYR A 79 -3.93 -2.29 -9.49
CA TYR A 79 -2.56 -2.77 -9.27
C TYR A 79 -2.41 -4.20 -9.79
N PRO A 80 -2.54 -4.45 -11.11
CA PRO A 80 -2.57 -5.82 -11.64
C PRO A 80 -1.20 -6.50 -11.57
N VAL A 81 -1.18 -7.82 -11.37
CA VAL A 81 0.04 -8.63 -11.55
C VAL A 81 0.24 -8.87 -13.05
N LEU A 82 1.37 -8.45 -13.60
CA LEU A 82 1.68 -8.56 -15.03
C LEU A 82 3.06 -9.17 -15.22
N GLU A 83 3.10 -10.49 -15.41
CA GLU A 83 4.34 -11.27 -15.59
C GLU A 83 5.19 -10.73 -16.75
N LYS A 84 4.58 -10.46 -17.91
CA LYS A 84 5.28 -9.92 -19.10
C LYS A 84 5.94 -8.56 -18.86
N GLN A 85 5.56 -7.86 -17.80
CA GLN A 85 6.08 -6.54 -17.42
C GLN A 85 6.91 -6.59 -16.13
N ASN A 86 7.16 -7.78 -15.56
CA ASN A 86 7.80 -7.95 -14.25
C ASN A 86 7.14 -7.10 -13.15
N GLN A 87 5.80 -7.03 -13.19
CA GLN A 87 5.02 -6.26 -12.22
C GLN A 87 4.36 -7.21 -11.21
N ASP A 88 4.90 -7.24 -10.00
CA ASP A 88 4.41 -8.06 -8.89
C ASP A 88 3.84 -7.16 -7.79
N TYR A 89 2.51 -7.12 -7.73
CA TYR A 89 1.78 -6.55 -6.62
C TYR A 89 1.23 -7.65 -5.71
N ARG A 90 1.49 -7.48 -4.43
CA ARG A 90 0.93 -8.29 -3.35
C ARG A 90 -0.09 -7.47 -2.60
N TYR A 91 -1.16 -8.10 -2.14
CA TYR A 91 -2.29 -7.37 -1.56
C TYR A 91 -2.44 -7.77 -0.11
N LEU A 92 -2.51 -6.77 0.76
CA LEU A 92 -2.70 -6.99 2.19
C LEU A 92 -3.74 -6.03 2.73
N GLU A 93 -4.74 -6.55 3.42
CA GLU A 93 -5.76 -5.71 4.04
C GLU A 93 -5.11 -4.96 5.23
N LYS A 94 -5.48 -3.69 5.41
CA LYS A 94 -4.88 -2.79 6.41
C LYS A 94 -4.89 -3.36 7.83
N TYR A 95 -6.02 -3.84 8.33
CA TYR A 95 -6.09 -4.41 9.68
C TYR A 95 -5.19 -5.63 9.83
N THR A 96 -5.15 -6.50 8.81
CA THR A 96 -4.25 -7.66 8.78
C THR A 96 -2.77 -7.23 8.82
N ALA A 97 -2.39 -6.21 8.05
CA ALA A 97 -1.04 -5.66 8.05
C ALA A 97 -0.64 -5.10 9.43
N LEU A 98 -1.51 -4.27 10.02
CA LEU A 98 -1.25 -3.64 11.31
C LEU A 98 -1.12 -4.67 12.43
N LYS A 99 -2.03 -5.66 12.47
CA LYS A 99 -1.98 -6.75 13.45
C LYS A 99 -0.66 -7.51 13.37
N TYR A 100 -0.26 -7.92 12.17
CA TYR A 100 0.99 -8.65 11.97
C TYR A 100 2.22 -7.82 12.39
N LEU A 101 2.27 -6.55 12.00
CA LEU A 101 3.38 -5.67 12.37
C LEU A 101 3.45 -5.50 13.90
N ASP A 102 2.32 -5.29 14.58
CA ASP A 102 2.28 -5.16 16.04
C ASP A 102 2.68 -6.45 16.76
N GLU A 103 2.36 -7.62 16.23
CA GLU A 103 2.84 -8.92 16.73
C GLU A 103 4.37 -9.04 16.58
N LYS A 104 4.89 -8.81 15.38
CA LYS A 104 6.34 -8.93 15.11
C LYS A 104 7.19 -7.89 15.81
N ILE A 105 6.68 -6.68 16.02
CA ILE A 105 7.37 -5.64 16.80
C ILE A 105 7.57 -6.08 18.25
N LYS A 106 6.61 -6.81 18.85
CA LYS A 106 6.72 -7.32 20.23
C LYS A 106 7.69 -8.49 20.35
N GLU A 107 7.75 -9.33 19.33
CA GLU A 107 8.60 -10.53 19.30
C GLU A 107 10.07 -10.21 18.97
N ASN A 108 10.31 -9.19 18.14
CA ASN A 108 11.64 -8.97 17.56
C ASN A 108 12.55 -8.14 18.46
N THR A 109 13.72 -8.70 18.78
CA THR A 109 14.74 -8.08 19.62
C THR A 109 15.82 -7.33 18.81
N ILE A 110 15.84 -7.48 17.48
CA ILE A 110 16.83 -6.82 16.61
C ILE A 110 16.36 -5.39 16.31
N GLU A 111 16.97 -4.42 16.98
CA GLU A 111 16.60 -3.00 16.93
C GLU A 111 16.35 -2.46 15.52
N LYS A 112 17.27 -2.69 14.58
CA LYS A 112 17.14 -2.21 13.20
C LYS A 112 15.88 -2.74 12.50
N VAL A 113 15.57 -4.02 12.73
CA VAL A 113 14.39 -4.66 12.13
C VAL A 113 13.14 -4.11 12.80
N THR A 114 13.10 -4.08 14.14
CA THR A 114 11.99 -3.52 14.91
C THR A 114 11.68 -2.08 14.50
N ASN A 115 12.70 -1.24 14.32
CA ASN A 115 12.54 0.14 13.82
C ASN A 115 11.97 0.20 12.40
N THR A 116 12.32 -0.74 11.53
CA THR A 116 11.74 -0.83 10.18
C THR A 116 10.25 -1.16 10.28
N LEU A 117 9.88 -2.17 11.08
CA LEU A 117 8.48 -2.57 11.27
C LEU A 117 7.64 -1.45 11.90
N ILE A 118 8.18 -0.73 12.89
CA ILE A 118 7.53 0.44 13.51
C ILE A 118 7.26 1.52 12.46
N LYS A 119 8.27 1.89 11.67
CA LYS A 119 8.12 2.89 10.59
C LYS A 119 7.04 2.50 9.60
N THR A 120 7.01 1.24 9.19
CA THR A 120 6.01 0.72 8.26
C THR A 120 4.61 0.79 8.85
N ARG A 121 4.43 0.36 10.10
CA ARG A 121 3.15 0.46 10.82
C ARG A 121 2.68 1.91 10.92
N ASP A 122 3.56 2.82 11.34
CA ASP A 122 3.22 4.23 11.54
C ASP A 122 2.90 4.92 10.20
N LYS A 123 3.57 4.51 9.11
CA LYS A 123 3.23 4.94 7.75
C LYS A 123 1.84 4.45 7.31
N ILE A 124 1.47 3.21 7.63
CA ILE A 124 0.13 2.69 7.37
C ILE A 124 -0.91 3.51 8.15
N LYS A 125 -0.73 3.70 9.46
CA LYS A 125 -1.65 4.46 10.31
C LYS A 125 -1.85 5.89 9.82
N SER A 126 -0.76 6.61 9.58
CA SER A 126 -0.81 8.00 9.08
C SER A 126 -1.48 8.12 7.70
N THR A 127 -1.31 7.12 6.82
CA THR A 127 -1.97 7.14 5.50
C THR A 127 -3.49 6.95 5.59
N PHE A 128 -3.96 6.16 6.57
CA PHE A 128 -5.38 5.84 6.73
C PHE A 128 -6.08 6.64 7.85
N ASN A 129 -5.43 7.70 8.37
CA ASN A 129 -5.90 8.59 9.44
C ASN A 129 -6.25 7.86 10.75
N GLU A 130 -5.33 7.02 11.24
CA GLU A 130 -5.40 6.33 12.54
C GLU A 130 -4.32 6.79 13.52
#